data_AF-A0A844GL55-F1
#
_entry.id   AF-A0A844GL55-F1
#
_cell.length_a   1.000
_cell.length_b   1.000
_cell.length_c   1.000
_cell.angle_alpha   90.00
_cell.angle_beta   90.00
_cell.angle_gamma   90.00
#
_symmetry.space_group_name_H-M   'P 1'
#
loop_
_entity.id
_entity.type
_entity.pdbx_description
1 polymer ?
#
loop_
_entity_poly.entity_id
_entity_poly.type
_entity_poly.pdbx_seq_one_letter_code
_entity_poly.pdbx_strand_id
1 'polypeptide(L)'
;MLTWQDGYRIGEGVKKAEKVKSRLDAGKFVQGIYLLTLSENPANIMDVIPAAMLLQKSFYRICPPIIGMAGDKEEALEMVRCLVDEVYRQTGTFQIAEYIESQKI
;
A
#
# COMPACT_ATOMS: atom_id res chain seq x y z
N MET A 1 0.57 3.65 -15.22
CA MET A 1 1.76 3.81 -14.36
C MET A 1 1.27 3.62 -12.94
N LEU A 2 2.03 2.98 -12.06
CA LEU A 2 1.62 2.86 -10.67
C LEU A 2 1.63 4.25 -10.01
N THR A 3 0.66 4.47 -9.14
CA THR A 3 0.58 5.70 -8.34
C THR A 3 1.00 5.36 -6.92
N TRP A 4 1.99 6.10 -6.40
CA TRP A 4 2.48 5.96 -5.04
C TRP A 4 2.06 7.20 -4.25
N GLN A 5 1.46 7.00 -3.09
CA GLN A 5 1.11 8.11 -2.20
C GLN A 5 2.38 8.75 -1.66
N ASP A 6 2.40 10.08 -1.56
CA ASP A 6 3.48 10.79 -0.88
C ASP A 6 3.60 10.31 0.58
N GLY A 7 4.81 9.97 0.99
CA GLY A 7 5.05 9.41 2.33
C GLY A 7 4.49 7.99 2.53
N TYR A 8 4.25 7.21 1.47
CA TYR A 8 3.84 5.81 1.60
C TYR A 8 4.74 5.04 2.58
N ARG A 9 4.13 4.17 3.38
CA ARG A 9 4.83 3.46 4.46
C ARG A 9 5.71 2.34 3.90
N ILE A 10 6.87 2.15 4.50
CA ILE A 10 7.80 1.08 4.14
C ILE A 10 8.02 0.20 5.37
N GLY A 11 7.69 -1.08 5.25
CA GLY A 11 7.96 -2.08 6.27
C GLY A 11 9.46 -2.33 6.44
N GLU A 12 9.87 -2.68 7.65
CA GLU A 12 11.26 -2.98 8.01
C GLU A 12 11.82 -4.18 7.21
N GLY A 13 10.95 -5.12 6.82
CA GLY A 13 11.29 -6.26 5.98
C GLY A 13 11.66 -5.88 4.54
N VAL A 14 11.35 -4.66 4.09
CA VAL A 14 11.59 -4.22 2.71
C VAL A 14 13.02 -3.74 2.51
N LYS A 15 13.87 -4.64 2.00
CA LYS A 15 15.25 -4.31 1.65
C LYS A 15 15.33 -3.55 0.33
N LYS A 16 16.07 -2.43 0.31
CA LYS A 16 16.31 -1.60 -0.89
C LYS A 16 14.99 -1.11 -1.52
N ALA A 17 14.15 -0.47 -0.72
CA ALA A 17 12.80 -0.02 -1.11
C ALA A 17 12.76 0.72 -2.46
N GLU A 18 13.67 1.66 -2.71
CA GLU A 18 13.76 2.37 -4.00
C GLU A 18 13.97 1.44 -5.20
N LYS A 19 14.79 0.40 -5.03
CA LYS A 19 15.02 -0.61 -6.07
C LYS A 19 13.79 -1.48 -6.27
N VAL A 20 13.07 -1.80 -5.20
CA VAL A 20 11.81 -2.54 -5.27
C VAL A 20 10.77 -1.72 -6.03
N LYS A 21 10.54 -0.46 -5.63
CA LYS A 21 9.64 0.49 -6.28
C LYS A 21 9.95 0.61 -7.78
N SER A 22 11.19 0.90 -8.14
CA SER A 22 11.62 1.01 -9.55
C SER A 22 11.34 -0.27 -10.37
N ARG A 23 11.49 -1.46 -9.76
CA ARG A 23 11.15 -2.72 -10.45
C ARG A 23 9.65 -2.90 -10.62
N LEU A 24 8.85 -2.56 -9.61
CA LEU A 24 7.40 -2.61 -9.67
C LEU A 24 6.86 -1.64 -10.72
N ASP A 25 7.38 -0.40 -10.75
CA ASP A 25 7.05 0.60 -11.77
C ASP A 25 7.39 0.11 -13.18
N ALA A 26 8.48 -0.65 -13.33
CA ALA A 26 8.85 -1.30 -14.59
C ALA A 26 8.03 -2.57 -14.91
N GLY A 27 7.03 -2.93 -14.11
CA GLY A 27 6.20 -4.13 -14.28
C GLY A 27 6.98 -5.44 -14.09
N LYS A 28 8.11 -5.41 -13.37
CA LYS A 28 8.97 -6.58 -13.14
C LYS A 28 8.52 -7.32 -11.89
N PHE A 29 8.66 -8.63 -11.91
CA PHE A 29 8.44 -9.47 -10.73
C PHE A 29 9.36 -9.06 -9.58
N VAL A 30 8.76 -8.98 -8.39
CA VAL A 30 9.44 -8.85 -7.10
C VAL A 30 8.80 -9.86 -6.14
N GLN A 31 9.64 -10.69 -5.51
CA GLN A 31 9.20 -11.74 -4.61
C GLN A 31 9.01 -11.21 -3.19
N GLY A 32 8.03 -11.76 -2.47
CA GLY A 32 7.81 -11.52 -1.04
C GLY A 32 7.09 -10.22 -0.73
N ILE A 33 7.11 -9.24 -1.62
CA ILE A 33 6.52 -7.93 -1.36
C ILE A 33 4.99 -7.96 -1.37
N TYR A 34 4.40 -7.34 -0.36
CA TYR A 34 2.99 -7.00 -0.28
C TYR A 34 2.80 -5.49 -0.33
N LEU A 35 1.72 -5.06 -0.93
CA LEU A 35 1.35 -3.65 -1.06
C LEU A 35 0.05 -3.41 -0.30
N LEU A 36 -0.01 -2.28 0.39
CA LEU A 36 -1.24 -1.70 0.88
C LEU A 36 -1.68 -0.65 -0.15
N THR A 37 -2.93 -0.72 -0.58
CA THR A 37 -3.50 0.26 -1.51
C THR A 37 -4.76 0.86 -0.93
N LEU A 38 -5.13 2.07 -1.39
CA LEU A 38 -6.52 2.50 -1.25
C LEU A 38 -7.43 1.49 -1.93
N SER A 39 -8.66 1.37 -1.42
CA SER A 39 -9.65 0.47 -2.00
C SER A 39 -10.50 1.20 -3.03
N GLU A 40 -10.76 0.55 -4.17
CA GLU A 40 -11.79 0.98 -5.12
C GLU A 40 -13.20 0.54 -4.70
N ASN A 41 -13.29 -0.47 -3.83
CA ASN A 41 -14.56 -0.86 -3.22
C ASN A 41 -14.83 0.04 -2.00
N PRO A 42 -15.89 0.88 -2.01
CA PRO A 42 -16.19 1.80 -0.93
C PRO A 42 -16.59 1.10 0.39
N ALA A 43 -16.93 -0.19 0.35
CA ALA A 43 -17.20 -0.97 1.55
C ALA A 43 -15.92 -1.42 2.27
N ASN A 44 -14.76 -1.40 1.58
CA ASN A 44 -13.48 -1.75 2.17
C ASN A 44 -12.75 -0.48 2.63
N ILE A 45 -11.97 -0.61 3.70
CA ILE A 45 -11.17 0.48 4.25
C ILE A 45 -9.85 0.66 3.44
N MET A 46 -9.22 -0.46 3.07
CA MET A 46 -8.02 -0.54 2.22
C MET A 46 -7.89 -1.98 1.71
N ASP A 47 -6.98 -2.20 0.75
CA ASP A 47 -6.66 -3.55 0.26
C ASP A 47 -5.21 -3.93 0.54
N VAL A 48 -4.98 -5.21 0.85
CA VAL A 48 -3.65 -5.83 0.95
C VAL A 48 -3.48 -6.80 -0.20
N ILE A 49 -2.52 -6.54 -1.08
CA ILE A 49 -2.29 -7.33 -2.28
C ILE A 49 -0.83 -7.80 -2.35
N PRO A 50 -0.56 -9.05 -2.77
CA PRO A 50 0.80 -9.44 -3.12
C PRO A 50 1.25 -8.70 -4.38
N ALA A 51 2.46 -8.14 -4.39
CA ALA A 51 3.00 -7.41 -5.54
C ALA A 51 3.07 -8.25 -6.82
N ALA A 52 3.06 -9.59 -6.69
CA ALA A 52 2.95 -10.52 -7.82
C ALA A 52 1.69 -10.30 -8.67
N MET A 53 0.60 -9.75 -8.11
CA MET A 53 -0.61 -9.40 -8.89
C MET A 53 -0.32 -8.36 -9.97
N LEU A 54 0.69 -7.50 -9.78
CA LEU A 54 1.10 -6.50 -10.77
C LEU A 54 1.70 -7.12 -12.05
N LEU A 55 2.00 -8.42 -12.07
CA LEU A 55 2.32 -9.13 -13.32
C LEU A 55 1.12 -9.23 -14.26
N GLN A 56 -0.10 -9.19 -13.72
CA GLN A 56 -1.32 -9.16 -14.52
C GLN A 56 -1.48 -7.75 -15.09
N LYS A 57 -1.29 -7.62 -16.41
CA LYS A 57 -1.33 -6.32 -17.11
C LYS A 57 -2.64 -5.55 -16.94
N SER A 58 -3.76 -6.24 -16.73
CA SER A 58 -5.05 -5.60 -16.43
C SER A 58 -4.99 -4.92 -15.07
N PHE A 59 -4.66 -5.69 -14.04
CA PHE A 59 -4.54 -5.19 -12.66
C PHE A 59 -3.49 -4.08 -12.53
N TYR A 60 -2.32 -4.23 -13.15
CA TYR A 60 -1.27 -3.20 -13.14
C TYR A 60 -1.77 -1.82 -13.63
N ARG A 61 -2.64 -1.79 -14.64
CA ARG A 61 -3.14 -0.52 -15.22
C ARG A 61 -4.14 0.19 -14.31
N ILE A 62 -4.86 -0.56 -13.51
CA ILE A 62 -5.92 -0.07 -12.62
C ILE A 62 -5.51 -0.19 -11.15
N CYS A 63 -4.24 -0.42 -10.87
CA CYS A 63 -3.77 -0.57 -9.49
C CYS A 63 -4.11 0.73 -8.73
N PRO A 64 -4.85 0.63 -7.61
CA PRO A 64 -5.18 1.81 -6.82
C PRO A 64 -3.90 2.43 -6.23
N PRO A 65 -3.97 3.68 -5.74
CA PRO A 65 -2.83 4.34 -5.12
C PRO A 65 -2.21 3.48 -4.00
N ILE A 66 -0.90 3.25 -4.10
CA ILE A 66 -0.14 2.47 -3.13
C ILE A 66 0.20 3.37 -1.96
N ILE A 67 -0.27 2.98 -0.76
CA ILE A 67 -0.08 3.70 0.50
C ILE A 67 0.97 3.02 1.40
N GLY A 68 1.35 1.78 1.10
CA GLY A 68 2.35 1.06 1.86
C GLY A 68 2.97 -0.11 1.11
N MET A 69 4.16 -0.51 1.55
CA MET A 69 4.91 -1.65 1.03
C MET A 69 5.52 -2.44 2.19
N ALA A 70 5.30 -3.75 2.22
CA ALA A 70 5.77 -4.68 3.24
C ALA A 70 6.55 -5.84 2.62
N GLY A 71 7.47 -6.42 3.38
CA GLY A 71 8.38 -7.49 3.01
C GLY A 71 7.75 -8.89 3.00
N ASP A 72 6.61 -9.05 3.65
CA ASP A 72 5.76 -10.24 3.65
C ASP A 72 4.32 -9.92 4.05
N LYS A 73 3.48 -10.96 4.14
CA LYS A 73 2.06 -10.82 4.46
C LYS A 73 1.83 -10.43 5.93
N GLU A 74 2.63 -10.95 6.85
CA GLU A 74 2.43 -10.71 8.29
C GLU A 74 2.77 -9.25 8.60
N GLU A 75 3.88 -8.75 8.06
CA GLU A 75 4.25 -7.34 8.15
C GLU A 75 3.20 -6.44 7.51
N ALA A 76 2.60 -6.85 6.38
CA ALA A 76 1.51 -6.10 5.77
C ALA A 76 0.30 -6.00 6.72
N LEU A 77 -0.10 -7.11 7.35
CA LEU A 77 -1.22 -7.11 8.30
C LEU A 77 -0.93 -6.28 9.55
N GLU A 78 0.31 -6.30 10.05
CA GLU A 78 0.72 -5.45 11.16
C GLU A 78 0.71 -3.96 10.78
N MET A 79 1.11 -3.63 9.54
CA MET A 79 1.00 -2.28 9.01
C MET A 79 -0.46 -1.83 8.90
N VAL A 80 -1.37 -2.70 8.48
CA VAL A 80 -2.82 -2.42 8.48
C VAL A 80 -3.30 -2.12 9.89
N ARG A 81 -2.95 -2.98 10.86
CA ARG A 81 -3.34 -2.80 12.27
C ARG A 81 -2.87 -1.45 12.80
N CYS A 82 -1.59 -1.12 12.61
CA CYS A 82 -1.01 0.15 13.03
C CYS A 82 -1.73 1.35 12.40
N LEU A 83 -2.00 1.31 11.09
CA LEU A 83 -2.64 2.41 10.37
C LEU A 83 -4.11 2.59 10.82
N VAL A 84 -4.85 1.50 10.98
CA VAL A 84 -6.24 1.54 11.47
C VAL A 84 -6.30 2.09 12.90
N ASP A 85 -5.42 1.61 13.79
CA ASP A 85 -5.33 2.09 15.17
C ASP A 85 -4.98 3.59 15.23
N GLU A 86 -4.06 4.05 14.38
CA GLU A 86 -3.65 5.44 14.27
C GLU A 86 -4.80 6.34 13.83
N VAL A 87 -5.47 5.98 12.73
CA VAL A 87 -6.61 6.75 12.19
C VAL A 87 -7.74 6.83 13.23
N TYR A 88 -8.08 5.71 13.85
CA TYR A 88 -9.12 5.69 14.86
C TYR A 88 -8.78 6.55 16.08
N ARG A 89 -7.54 6.50 16.57
CA ARG A 89 -7.10 7.33 17.71
C ARG A 89 -7.11 8.82 17.42
N GLN A 90 -6.81 9.21 16.18
CA GLN A 90 -6.71 10.62 15.82
C GLN A 90 -8.06 11.22 15.42
N THR A 91 -8.92 10.45 14.73
CA THR A 91 -10.15 11.01 14.14
C THR A 91 -11.43 10.40 14.73
N GLY A 92 -11.35 9.28 15.46
CA GLY A 92 -12.51 8.51 15.90
C GLY A 92 -13.25 7.78 14.78
N THR A 93 -12.68 7.70 13.57
CA THR A 93 -13.30 7.08 12.38
C THR A 93 -12.37 6.04 11.75
N PHE A 94 -12.80 5.45 10.64
CA PHE A 94 -11.99 4.56 9.80
C PHE A 94 -11.81 5.11 8.37
N GLN A 95 -11.93 6.43 8.17
CA GLN A 95 -11.83 7.06 6.86
C GLN A 95 -10.35 7.24 6.44
N ILE A 96 -9.71 6.14 6.05
CA ILE A 96 -8.26 6.10 5.80
C ILE A 96 -7.84 6.98 4.62
N ALA A 97 -8.60 6.95 3.52
CA ALA A 97 -8.29 7.78 2.36
C ALA A 97 -8.25 9.28 2.72
N GLU A 98 -9.30 9.76 3.41
CA GLU A 98 -9.41 11.15 3.87
C GLU A 98 -8.29 11.51 4.86
N TYR A 99 -7.99 10.61 5.80
CA TYR A 99 -6.91 10.81 6.75
C TYR A 99 -5.57 10.99 6.04
N ILE A 100 -5.21 10.08 5.13
CA ILE A 100 -3.93 10.14 4.40
C ILE A 100 -3.86 11.41 3.53
N GLU A 101 -4.96 11.85 2.93
CA GLU A 101 -5.00 13.11 2.17
C GLU A 101 -4.80 14.33 3.08
N SER A 102 -5.37 14.33 4.28
CA SER A 102 -5.23 15.45 5.25
C SER A 102 -3.80 15.65 5.76
N GLN A 103 -2.96 14.62 5.71
CA GLN A 103 -1.56 14.66 6.14
C GLN A 103 -0.62 15.27 5.08
N LYS A 104 -1.13 15.66 3.90
CA LYS A 104 -0.34 16.29 2.82
C LYS A 104 -0.06 17.80 3.03
N ILE A 105 -0.19 18.32 4.25
CA ILE A 105 0.07 19.74 4.59
C ILE A 105 1.50 19.92 5.10
#